data_AF-A0A536KZ88-F1
#
_entry.id   AF-A0A536KZ88-F1
#
_cell.length_a   1.000
_cell.length_b   1.000
_cell.length_c   1.000
_cell.angle_alpha   90.00
_cell.angle_beta   90.00
_cell.angle_gamma   90.00
#
_symmetry.space_group_name_H-M   'P 1'
#
loop_
_entity.id
_entity.type
_entity.pdbx_description
1 polymer ?
#
loop_
_entity_poly.entity_id
_entity_poly.type
_entity_poly.pdbx_seq_one_letter_code
_entity_poly.pdbx_strand_id
1 'polypeptide(L)'
;VWIYSGVYPQEGKNMARRRVKGDGWVSPEWGFSWPGNRRMLYNRASADPQGRPWSERKKYVWWDPAQRKWTGFDRPDFPDTKAPETPSKADGAGVDLHSGSDPFTLKADGRGWLFAPSGLKDGPLPTHYEPLESPLRNALYSRQDSPVAKRFPRKDNRISPPGDPNYPYIVTTYRVTEQYTSGAMSRWVGWLSELMPEMFAEISPELAAEKGIANMDWIVVATARSQIECRALVTRRMRPFRHNGGMIHEIGLPYHWGYKGLVTGAMANDLVPLSEEPNVYIQEDKAFTCNIRKGRLR
;
A
#
# COMPACT_ATOMS: atom_id res chain seq x y z
N VAL A 1 4.09 11.75 16.83
CA VAL A 1 2.86 10.95 16.63
C VAL A 1 1.66 11.87 16.72
N TRP A 2 0.88 11.94 15.66
CA TRP A 2 -0.28 12.83 15.48
C TRP A 2 -1.58 12.02 15.77
N ILE A 3 -1.61 11.30 16.90
CA ILE A 3 -2.81 10.56 17.38
C ILE A 3 -3.48 11.46 18.41
N TYR A 4 -4.63 12.04 18.05
CA TYR A 4 -5.30 13.07 18.85
C TYR A 4 -6.40 12.50 19.75
N SER A 5 -6.31 12.86 21.03
CA SER A 5 -7.47 13.18 21.85
C SER A 5 -7.98 14.59 21.47
N GLY A 6 -9.29 14.76 21.32
CA GLY A 6 -9.92 16.08 21.19
C GLY A 6 -10.70 16.35 19.90
N VAL A 7 -11.84 15.66 19.75
CA VAL A 7 -12.93 16.05 18.82
C VAL A 7 -13.99 16.90 19.55
N TYR A 8 -13.73 17.21 20.82
CA TYR A 8 -14.58 18.00 21.71
C TYR A 8 -13.80 19.22 22.20
N PRO A 9 -13.68 20.30 21.41
CA PRO A 9 -12.92 21.49 21.80
C PRO A 9 -13.50 22.21 23.03
N GLN A 10 -14.73 21.88 23.42
CA GLN A 10 -15.41 22.32 24.63
C GLN A 10 -16.48 21.29 24.99
N GLU A 11 -16.96 21.33 26.23
CA GLU A 11 -18.06 20.48 26.71
C GLU A 11 -19.28 20.58 25.78
N GLY A 12 -19.92 19.44 25.52
CA GLY A 12 -21.09 19.34 24.65
C GLY A 12 -20.84 19.49 23.14
N LYS A 13 -19.66 19.93 22.70
CA LYS A 13 -19.39 20.20 21.27
C LYS A 13 -18.63 19.06 20.59
N ASN A 14 -19.33 18.04 20.10
CA ASN A 14 -18.71 16.97 19.32
C ASN A 14 -18.56 17.35 17.83
N MET A 15 -17.33 17.62 17.38
CA MET A 15 -17.05 17.98 15.99
C MET A 15 -17.25 16.81 15.01
N ALA A 16 -17.10 15.55 15.42
CA ALA A 16 -17.34 14.37 14.57
C ALA A 16 -18.83 14.10 14.34
N ARG A 17 -19.74 14.68 15.13
CA ARG A 17 -21.19 14.58 14.93
C ARG A 17 -21.73 15.54 13.87
N ARG A 18 -20.92 16.44 13.32
CA ARG A 18 -21.36 17.36 12.27
C ARG A 18 -21.82 16.60 11.03
N ARG A 19 -22.95 16.98 10.43
CA ARG A 19 -23.58 16.35 9.27
C ARG A 19 -24.08 17.36 8.25
N VAL A 20 -23.56 18.59 8.28
CA VAL A 20 -23.97 19.62 7.34
C VAL A 20 -23.19 19.40 6.06
N LYS A 21 -23.89 18.96 5.02
CA LYS A 21 -23.34 18.88 3.67
C LYS A 21 -23.28 20.31 3.13
N GLY A 22 -22.07 20.83 2.90
CA GLY A 22 -21.89 22.14 2.28
C GLY A 22 -22.11 22.07 0.77
N ASP A 23 -22.18 23.24 0.13
CA ASP A 23 -22.37 23.37 -1.32
C ASP A 23 -21.10 23.01 -2.13
N GLY A 24 -19.96 22.88 -1.45
CA GLY A 24 -18.67 22.52 -2.04
C GLY A 24 -18.21 21.09 -1.70
N TRP A 25 -17.31 20.56 -2.52
CA TRP A 25 -16.76 19.20 -2.39
C TRP A 25 -15.91 18.98 -1.13
N VAL A 26 -15.42 20.05 -0.48
CA VAL A 26 -14.62 19.96 0.76
C VAL A 26 -15.50 19.57 1.96
N SER A 27 -16.74 20.07 2.01
CA SER A 27 -17.71 19.78 3.08
C SER A 27 -17.12 19.80 4.50
N PRO A 28 -16.54 20.93 4.95
CA PRO A 28 -15.83 21.02 6.23
C PRO A 28 -16.73 20.77 7.45
N GLU A 29 -18.05 20.94 7.32
CA GLU A 29 -19.05 20.67 8.36
C GLU A 29 -19.65 19.25 8.26
N TRP A 30 -19.04 18.34 7.48
CA TRP A 30 -19.36 16.92 7.49
C TRP A 30 -18.28 16.13 8.22
N GLY A 31 -18.60 15.64 9.41
CA GLY A 31 -17.66 15.01 10.32
C GLY A 31 -16.50 15.95 10.69
N PHE A 32 -15.35 15.35 11.01
CA PHE A 32 -14.13 16.06 11.33
C PHE A 32 -12.92 15.30 10.79
N SER A 33 -12.04 15.98 10.05
CA SER A 33 -10.77 15.40 9.61
C SER A 33 -9.63 15.88 10.49
N TRP A 34 -8.89 14.94 11.03
CA TRP A 34 -7.58 15.28 11.55
C TRP A 34 -6.63 15.56 10.37
N PRO A 35 -5.83 16.66 10.36
CA PRO A 35 -5.61 17.61 11.45
C PRO A 35 -6.37 18.93 11.42
N GLY A 36 -6.88 19.35 12.58
CA GLY A 36 -7.52 20.67 12.73
C GLY A 36 -8.69 20.90 11.76
N ASN A 37 -9.38 19.85 11.33
CA ASN A 37 -10.40 19.83 10.29
C ASN A 37 -9.92 20.07 8.84
N ARG A 38 -8.62 19.95 8.58
CA ARG A 38 -8.03 20.04 7.23
C ARG A 38 -8.38 18.78 6.45
N ARG A 39 -8.95 18.95 5.26
CA ARG A 39 -9.36 17.85 4.38
C ARG A 39 -8.23 17.42 3.44
N MET A 40 -7.31 18.34 3.13
CA MET A 40 -6.11 18.06 2.34
C MET A 40 -4.88 18.57 3.09
N LEU A 41 -3.92 17.66 3.34
CA LEU A 41 -2.61 18.00 3.92
C LEU A 41 -1.76 18.77 2.93
N TYR A 42 -0.82 19.57 3.45
CA TYR A 42 0.15 20.36 2.68
C TYR A 42 -0.52 21.28 1.64
N ASN A 43 -1.74 21.69 1.91
CA ASN A 43 -2.57 22.39 0.93
C ASN A 43 -2.04 23.79 0.56
N ARG A 44 -1.11 24.37 1.34
CA ARG A 44 -0.32 25.56 0.96
C ARG A 44 0.41 25.37 -0.38
N ALA A 45 0.78 24.15 -0.75
CA ALA A 45 1.39 23.84 -2.05
C ALA A 45 0.41 23.94 -3.24
N SER A 46 -0.88 24.12 -2.99
CA SER A 46 -1.89 24.39 -4.05
C SER A 46 -1.85 25.82 -4.60
N ALA A 47 -1.06 26.69 -3.99
CA ALA A 47 -0.77 28.04 -4.44
C ALA A 47 0.73 28.23 -4.72
N ASP A 48 1.04 29.16 -5.60
CA ASP A 48 2.40 29.56 -5.97
C ASP A 48 3.17 30.19 -4.79
N PRO A 49 4.47 30.49 -4.95
CA PRO A 49 5.25 31.11 -3.88
C PRO A 49 4.70 32.47 -3.42
N GLN A 50 3.94 33.18 -4.26
CA GLN A 50 3.27 34.45 -3.94
C GLN A 50 1.87 34.25 -3.33
N GLY A 51 1.41 33.00 -3.15
CA GLY A 51 0.13 32.64 -2.57
C GLY A 51 -1.07 32.78 -3.50
N ARG A 52 -0.85 32.88 -4.80
CA ARG A 52 -1.91 32.81 -5.83
C ARG A 52 -2.15 31.35 -6.21
N PRO A 53 -3.40 30.92 -6.43
CA PRO A 53 -3.65 29.57 -6.93
C PRO A 53 -2.89 29.28 -8.23
N TRP A 54 -2.35 28.07 -8.38
CA TRP A 54 -1.72 27.65 -9.65
C TRP A 54 -2.70 27.65 -10.84
N SER A 55 -4.00 27.51 -10.56
CA SER A 55 -5.07 27.53 -11.54
C SER A 55 -6.40 27.89 -10.88
N GLU A 56 -7.18 28.78 -11.49
CA GLU A 56 -8.52 29.12 -10.99
C GLU A 56 -9.45 27.90 -10.91
N ARG A 57 -9.36 26.99 -11.89
CA ARG A 57 -10.20 25.77 -11.92
C ARG A 57 -9.94 24.85 -10.74
N LYS A 58 -8.71 24.83 -10.21
CA LYS A 58 -8.26 23.91 -9.15
C LYS A 58 -7.83 24.64 -7.88
N LYS A 59 -8.20 25.91 -7.71
CA LYS A 59 -7.81 26.66 -6.51
C LYS A 59 -8.37 26.00 -5.27
N TYR A 60 -7.62 26.09 -4.18
CA TYR A 60 -7.99 25.42 -2.94
C TYR A 60 -7.76 26.32 -1.73
N VAL A 61 -6.52 26.71 -1.46
CA VAL A 61 -6.19 27.79 -0.53
C VAL A 61 -5.34 28.85 -1.23
N TRP A 62 -5.45 30.10 -0.79
CA TRP A 62 -4.72 31.25 -1.33
C TRP A 62 -4.52 32.33 -0.27
N TRP A 63 -3.58 33.24 -0.52
CA TRP A 63 -3.37 34.40 0.33
C TRP A 63 -4.37 35.50 -0.02
N ASP A 64 -5.09 35.99 0.98
CA ASP A 64 -5.90 37.20 0.88
C ASP A 64 -5.08 38.40 1.41
N PRO A 65 -4.56 39.28 0.54
CA PRO A 65 -3.73 40.41 0.96
C PRO A 65 -4.50 41.47 1.75
N ALA A 66 -5.82 41.61 1.53
CA ALA A 66 -6.64 42.57 2.25
C ALA A 66 -6.88 42.10 3.70
N GLN A 67 -7.09 40.80 3.89
CA GLN A 67 -7.27 40.20 5.21
C GLN A 67 -5.95 39.79 5.89
N ARG A 68 -4.83 39.88 5.17
CA ARG A 68 -3.49 39.42 5.59
C ARG A 68 -3.53 38.00 6.18
N LYS A 69 -4.24 37.10 5.50
CA LYS A 69 -4.35 35.69 5.92
C LYS A 69 -4.54 34.73 4.74
N TRP A 70 -4.17 33.48 4.96
CA TRP A 70 -4.55 32.36 4.11
C TRP A 70 -6.03 32.07 4.27
N THR A 71 -6.73 31.92 3.15
CA THR A 71 -8.14 31.55 3.07
C THR A 71 -8.34 30.53 1.95
N GLY A 72 -9.56 30.05 1.78
CA GLY A 72 -9.85 29.04 0.77
C GLY A 72 -11.10 28.25 1.03
N PHE A 73 -11.21 27.13 0.31
CA PHE A 73 -12.28 26.16 0.49
C PHE A 73 -12.05 25.22 1.68
N ASP A 74 -10.81 25.13 2.18
CA ASP A 74 -10.40 24.31 3.32
C ASP A 74 -9.60 25.17 4.30
N ARG A 75 -9.39 24.62 5.50
CA ARG A 75 -8.48 25.25 6.47
C ARG A 75 -7.04 25.13 5.96
N PRO A 76 -6.24 26.21 5.98
CA PRO A 76 -4.83 26.13 5.60
C PRO A 76 -4.06 25.14 6.47
N ASP A 77 -3.26 24.28 5.84
CA ASP A 77 -2.21 23.49 6.48
C ASP A 77 -0.92 24.29 6.58
N PHE A 78 -1.05 25.50 7.12
CA PHE A 78 -0.02 26.52 7.22
C PHE A 78 -0.44 27.54 8.28
N PRO A 79 0.47 28.33 8.88
CA PRO A 79 0.07 29.40 9.78
C PRO A 79 -0.77 30.45 9.03
N ASP A 80 -2.01 30.64 9.47
CA ASP A 80 -3.01 31.45 8.77
C ASP A 80 -2.52 32.88 8.45
N THR A 81 -1.68 33.47 9.28
CA THR A 81 -1.20 34.87 9.13
C THR A 81 0.22 35.00 8.59
N LYS A 82 0.90 33.90 8.25
CA LYS A 82 2.26 33.95 7.71
C LYS A 82 2.21 34.29 6.22
N ALA A 83 2.53 35.54 5.90
CA ALA A 83 2.47 36.07 4.54
C ALA A 83 3.47 35.35 3.61
N PRO A 84 3.16 35.17 2.32
CA PRO A 84 4.02 34.46 1.36
C PRO A 84 5.47 34.93 1.32
N GLU A 85 5.69 36.24 1.48
CA GLU A 85 6.99 36.92 1.45
C GLU A 85 7.76 36.87 2.78
N THR A 86 7.17 36.32 3.85
CA THR A 86 7.82 36.24 5.16
C THR A 86 9.10 35.40 5.06
N PRO A 87 10.30 35.94 5.39
CA PRO A 87 11.52 35.16 5.36
C PRO A 87 11.57 34.13 6.49
N SER A 88 12.36 33.07 6.31
CA SER A 88 12.72 32.16 7.39
C SER A 88 13.58 32.86 8.43
N LYS A 89 13.41 32.52 9.71
CA LYS A 89 14.23 33.01 10.83
C LYS A 89 15.15 31.90 11.32
N ALA A 90 16.46 32.07 11.17
CA ALA A 90 17.44 31.04 11.53
C ALA A 90 17.51 30.77 13.04
N ASP A 91 17.22 31.78 13.85
CA ASP A 91 17.12 31.75 15.32
C ASP A 91 15.68 31.48 15.81
N GLY A 92 14.74 31.23 14.89
CA GLY A 92 13.35 30.93 15.19
C GLY A 92 13.13 29.50 15.68
N ALA A 93 11.86 29.17 15.94
CA ALA A 93 11.45 27.83 16.35
C ALA A 93 10.24 27.34 15.54
N GLY A 94 10.16 26.02 15.32
CA GLY A 94 9.06 25.40 14.59
C GLY A 94 8.90 25.99 13.19
N VAL A 95 7.70 26.45 12.85
CA VAL A 95 7.38 27.01 11.53
C VAL A 95 8.09 28.32 11.23
N ASP A 96 8.69 29.01 12.22
CA ASP A 96 9.47 30.23 11.97
C ASP A 96 10.78 29.94 11.23
N LEU A 97 11.29 28.71 11.29
CA LEU A 97 12.44 28.24 10.51
C LEU A 97 12.13 28.16 9.00
N HIS A 98 10.85 28.25 8.61
CA HIS A 98 10.39 28.16 7.22
C HIS A 98 10.04 29.56 6.71
N SER A 99 10.18 29.81 5.42
CA SER A 99 9.63 31.01 4.79
C SER A 99 8.10 30.90 4.65
N GLY A 100 7.42 31.99 4.29
CA GLY A 100 6.01 31.99 3.91
C GLY A 100 5.71 31.22 2.62
N SER A 101 6.76 30.82 1.91
CA SER A 101 6.69 30.06 0.65
C SER A 101 6.98 28.57 0.79
N ASP A 102 7.40 28.10 1.96
CA ASP A 102 7.77 26.70 2.21
C ASP A 102 6.56 25.90 2.73
N PRO A 103 5.91 25.04 1.92
CA PRO A 103 4.57 24.53 2.23
C PRO A 103 4.54 23.33 3.19
N PHE A 104 5.67 22.69 3.50
CA PHE A 104 5.71 21.44 4.27
C PHE A 104 6.10 21.67 5.73
N THR A 105 5.18 22.17 6.55
CA THR A 105 5.46 22.62 7.95
C THR A 105 6.01 21.55 8.90
N LEU A 106 5.81 20.27 8.61
CA LEU A 106 6.32 19.16 9.42
C LEU A 106 7.71 18.67 8.98
N LYS A 107 8.23 19.20 7.87
CA LYS A 107 9.59 18.93 7.40
C LYS A 107 10.53 19.96 8.00
N ALA A 108 11.68 19.54 8.50
CA ALA A 108 12.62 20.44 9.17
C ALA A 108 13.03 21.63 8.27
N ASP A 109 13.14 21.39 6.97
CA ASP A 109 13.50 22.37 5.93
C ASP A 109 12.30 22.97 5.18
N GLY A 110 11.07 22.60 5.54
CA GLY A 110 9.86 23.12 4.90
C GLY A 110 9.58 22.56 3.50
N ARG A 111 10.32 21.53 3.04
CA ARG A 111 10.31 21.06 1.64
C ARG A 111 9.82 19.63 1.45
N GLY A 112 9.26 19.37 0.27
CA GLY A 112 9.01 18.02 -0.23
C GLY A 112 10.33 17.41 -0.70
N TRP A 113 10.68 16.24 -0.18
CA TRP A 113 11.96 15.59 -0.48
C TRP A 113 11.87 14.72 -1.73
N LEU A 114 12.60 15.10 -2.78
CA LEU A 114 12.95 14.20 -3.89
C LEU A 114 14.11 13.28 -3.48
N PHE A 115 15.13 13.86 -2.86
CA PHE A 115 16.20 13.15 -2.15
C PHE A 115 15.86 13.15 -0.66
N ALA A 116 15.76 11.97 -0.04
CA ALA A 116 15.43 11.81 1.38
C ALA A 116 16.73 11.73 2.22
N PRO A 117 17.20 12.83 2.84
CA PRO A 117 18.48 12.86 3.53
C PRO A 117 18.51 12.05 4.83
N SER A 118 17.35 11.68 5.37
CA SER A 118 17.24 10.92 6.61
C SER A 118 15.94 10.13 6.67
N GLY A 119 15.88 9.18 7.61
CA GLY A 119 14.69 8.38 7.92
C GLY A 119 14.59 7.05 7.16
N LEU A 120 15.22 6.94 5.99
CA LEU A 120 15.28 5.69 5.22
C LEU A 120 16.60 4.94 5.47
N LYS A 121 16.53 3.62 5.64
CA LYS A 121 17.68 2.73 5.85
C LYS A 121 18.26 2.17 4.55
N ASP A 122 17.51 2.24 3.46
CA ASP A 122 17.78 1.63 2.17
C ASP A 122 18.24 2.62 1.08
N GLY A 123 18.29 3.91 1.41
CA GLY A 123 18.90 4.94 0.58
C GLY A 123 18.06 6.20 0.46
N PRO A 124 18.65 7.31 -0.04
CA PRO A 124 17.97 8.58 -0.16
C PRO A 124 17.13 8.72 -1.44
N LEU A 125 17.31 7.80 -2.40
CA LEU A 125 16.56 7.72 -3.65
C LEU A 125 16.11 6.27 -3.88
N PRO A 126 14.90 6.04 -4.42
CA PRO A 126 14.47 4.70 -4.77
C PRO A 126 15.39 4.07 -5.82
N THR A 127 15.66 2.79 -5.68
CA THR A 127 16.30 1.98 -6.71
C THR A 127 15.70 0.58 -6.77
N HIS A 128 15.84 -0.07 -7.91
CA HIS A 128 15.30 -1.41 -8.13
C HIS A 128 16.18 -2.48 -7.49
N TYR A 129 15.55 -3.39 -6.75
CA TYR A 129 16.09 -4.69 -6.40
C TYR A 129 15.03 -5.75 -6.68
N GLU A 130 15.45 -6.96 -7.02
CA GLU A 130 14.51 -8.07 -7.14
C GLU A 130 13.90 -8.41 -5.77
N PRO A 131 12.67 -8.95 -5.73
CA PRO A 131 12.11 -9.55 -4.53
C PRO A 131 13.02 -10.63 -3.95
N LEU A 132 12.83 -10.96 -2.67
CA LEU A 132 13.65 -11.98 -1.99
C LEU A 132 13.63 -13.33 -2.70
N GLU A 133 12.49 -13.69 -3.28
CA GLU A 133 12.34 -14.82 -4.19
C GLU A 133 11.91 -14.29 -5.55
N SER A 134 12.71 -14.57 -6.58
CA SER A 134 12.42 -14.14 -7.95
C SER A 134 12.75 -15.27 -8.92
N PRO A 135 11.92 -15.50 -9.96
CA PRO A 135 12.30 -16.40 -11.05
C PRO A 135 13.41 -15.78 -11.92
N LEU A 136 13.77 -14.51 -11.68
CA LEU A 136 14.76 -13.75 -12.42
C LEU A 136 15.99 -13.44 -11.59
N ARG A 137 17.08 -13.18 -12.31
CA ARG A 137 18.25 -12.51 -11.76
C ARG A 137 18.12 -11.01 -11.96
N ASN A 138 18.61 -10.23 -10.99
CA ASN A 138 18.63 -8.77 -11.10
C ASN A 138 19.44 -8.35 -12.34
N ALA A 139 18.80 -7.59 -13.24
CA ALA A 139 19.40 -7.15 -14.49
C ALA A 139 20.21 -5.84 -14.35
N LEU A 140 19.99 -5.08 -13.27
CA LEU A 140 20.60 -3.76 -13.07
C LEU A 140 21.83 -3.81 -12.16
N TYR A 141 21.84 -4.72 -11.20
CA TYR A 141 22.88 -4.81 -10.18
C TYR A 141 23.36 -6.25 -10.00
N SER A 142 24.64 -6.40 -9.62
CA SER A 142 25.19 -7.70 -9.18
C SER A 142 24.55 -8.19 -7.88
N ARG A 143 23.96 -7.27 -7.10
CA ARG A 143 23.18 -7.57 -5.90
C ARG A 143 21.74 -7.90 -6.30
N GLN A 144 21.28 -9.10 -5.93
CA GLN A 144 19.93 -9.58 -6.25
C GLN A 144 18.84 -8.71 -5.62
N ASP A 145 18.69 -8.84 -4.31
CA ASP A 145 17.69 -8.18 -3.48
C ASP A 145 18.30 -7.09 -2.59
N SER A 146 17.46 -6.29 -1.94
CA SER A 146 17.89 -5.14 -1.14
C SER A 146 19.05 -5.48 -0.19
N PRO A 147 20.14 -4.69 -0.18
CA PRO A 147 21.32 -4.95 0.65
C PRO A 147 21.03 -4.92 2.15
N VAL A 148 19.95 -4.26 2.55
CA VAL A 148 19.52 -4.08 3.93
C VAL A 148 18.27 -4.90 4.29
N ALA A 149 17.78 -5.76 3.39
CA ALA A 149 16.67 -6.66 3.68
C ALA A 149 16.96 -7.54 4.90
N LYS A 150 16.01 -7.59 5.84
CA LYS A 150 16.13 -8.44 7.03
C LYS A 150 15.57 -9.83 6.75
N ARG A 151 16.42 -10.84 6.97
CA ARG A 151 16.11 -12.24 6.69
C ARG A 151 16.13 -13.06 7.97
N PHE A 152 15.30 -14.10 8.00
CA PHE A 152 15.23 -15.05 9.12
C PHE A 152 15.62 -16.44 8.64
N PRO A 153 16.93 -16.77 8.60
CA PRO A 153 17.39 -18.07 8.13
C PRO A 153 16.97 -19.17 9.12
N ARG A 154 15.92 -19.91 8.76
CA ARG A 154 15.36 -21.01 9.56
C ARG A 154 14.98 -22.19 8.67
N LYS A 155 14.90 -23.38 9.26
CA LYS A 155 14.51 -24.61 8.54
C LYS A 155 13.10 -24.52 7.94
N ASP A 156 12.18 -23.87 8.65
CA ASP A 156 10.78 -23.63 8.27
C ASP A 156 10.58 -22.36 7.43
N ASN A 157 11.65 -21.57 7.20
CA ASN A 157 11.63 -20.36 6.38
C ASN A 157 12.71 -20.39 5.32
N ARG A 158 12.75 -21.46 4.53
CA ARG A 158 13.66 -21.55 3.38
C ARG A 158 13.23 -20.54 2.32
N ILE A 159 14.22 -19.80 1.81
CA ILE A 159 14.06 -18.85 0.70
C ILE A 159 14.64 -19.50 -0.55
N SER A 160 13.84 -19.56 -1.60
CA SER A 160 14.24 -20.09 -2.90
C SER A 160 15.32 -19.19 -3.53
N PRO A 161 16.42 -19.75 -4.05
CA PRO A 161 17.44 -18.95 -4.71
C PRO A 161 16.90 -18.32 -6.02
N PRO A 162 17.51 -17.23 -6.50
CA PRO A 162 17.09 -16.59 -7.76
C PRO A 162 17.09 -17.55 -8.94
N GLY A 163 15.96 -17.62 -9.64
CA GLY A 163 15.78 -18.49 -10.82
C GLY A 163 15.74 -19.98 -10.48
N ASP A 164 15.33 -20.37 -9.27
CA ASP A 164 15.17 -21.77 -8.89
C ASP A 164 14.13 -22.47 -9.80
N PRO A 165 14.54 -23.51 -10.56
CA PRO A 165 13.62 -24.22 -11.45
C PRO A 165 12.55 -25.00 -10.69
N ASN A 166 12.71 -25.23 -9.39
CA ASN A 166 11.70 -25.89 -8.57
C ASN A 166 10.51 -24.98 -8.28
N TYR A 167 10.70 -23.67 -8.29
CA TYR A 167 9.68 -22.66 -8.01
C TYR A 167 9.69 -21.56 -9.09
N PRO A 168 9.27 -21.86 -10.33
CA PRO A 168 9.44 -20.95 -11.46
C PRO A 168 8.35 -19.88 -11.59
N TYR A 169 7.27 -19.94 -10.79
CA TYR A 169 6.10 -19.07 -10.95
C TYR A 169 6.03 -18.01 -9.86
N ILE A 170 5.64 -16.79 -10.22
CA ILE A 170 5.42 -15.70 -9.27
C ILE A 170 4.08 -15.91 -8.57
N VAL A 171 4.04 -15.64 -7.28
CA VAL A 171 2.81 -15.52 -6.49
C VAL A 171 2.61 -14.08 -6.08
N THR A 172 1.39 -13.59 -6.27
CA THR A 172 0.91 -12.39 -5.61
C THR A 172 -0.32 -12.69 -4.76
N THR A 173 -0.43 -12.04 -3.59
CA THR A 173 -1.60 -12.16 -2.73
C THR A 173 -2.47 -10.90 -2.76
N TYR A 174 -3.79 -11.06 -2.78
CA TYR A 174 -4.71 -9.93 -2.88
C TYR A 174 -6.05 -10.18 -2.18
N ARG A 175 -6.98 -9.24 -2.35
CA ARG A 175 -8.30 -9.28 -1.76
C ARG A 175 -9.39 -9.52 -2.82
N VAL A 176 -10.50 -10.11 -2.40
CA VAL A 176 -11.77 -10.07 -3.14
C VAL A 176 -12.79 -9.27 -2.35
N THR A 177 -13.78 -8.70 -3.04
CA THR A 177 -14.76 -7.77 -2.45
C THR A 177 -15.54 -8.39 -1.30
N GLU A 178 -15.86 -9.67 -1.40
CA GLU A 178 -16.77 -10.40 -0.52
C GLU A 178 -16.11 -10.84 0.78
N GLN A 179 -14.79 -10.76 0.89
CA GLN A 179 -14.04 -11.25 2.04
C GLN A 179 -13.19 -10.18 2.71
N TYR A 180 -13.10 -10.21 4.03
CA TYR A 180 -12.38 -9.22 4.83
C TYR A 180 -11.18 -9.82 5.55
N THR A 181 -9.98 -9.29 5.27
CA THR A 181 -8.69 -9.71 5.87
C THR A 181 -8.46 -11.23 5.78
N SER A 182 -8.30 -11.96 6.88
CA SER A 182 -8.16 -13.43 6.87
C SER A 182 -9.50 -14.19 6.71
N GLY A 183 -10.57 -13.45 6.42
CA GLY A 183 -11.94 -13.95 6.37
C GLY A 183 -12.53 -14.31 7.74
N ALA A 184 -11.84 -14.00 8.84
CA ALA A 184 -12.28 -14.33 10.20
C ALA A 184 -13.66 -13.74 10.56
N MET A 185 -14.07 -12.66 9.89
CA MET A 185 -15.42 -12.09 10.00
C MET A 185 -16.34 -12.60 8.89
N SER A 186 -15.92 -12.43 7.64
CA SER A 186 -16.77 -12.64 6.46
C SER A 186 -17.10 -14.11 6.17
N ARG A 187 -16.24 -15.07 6.54
CA ARG A 187 -16.52 -16.52 6.40
C ARG A 187 -17.58 -17.05 7.38
N TRP A 188 -18.09 -16.20 8.26
CA TRP A 188 -19.24 -16.50 9.13
C TRP A 188 -20.54 -15.84 8.64
N VAL A 189 -20.48 -15.01 7.60
CA VAL A 189 -21.64 -14.39 6.98
C VAL A 189 -22.10 -15.29 5.83
N GLY A 190 -23.30 -15.86 5.96
CA GLY A 190 -23.84 -16.84 5.00
C GLY A 190 -23.80 -16.35 3.55
N TRP A 191 -24.30 -15.15 3.27
CA TRP A 191 -24.30 -14.58 1.91
C TRP A 191 -22.91 -14.39 1.32
N LEU A 192 -21.93 -13.95 2.11
CA LEU A 192 -20.56 -13.77 1.63
C LEU A 192 -19.86 -15.12 1.41
N SER A 193 -20.18 -16.09 2.26
CA SER A 193 -19.68 -17.46 2.15
C SER A 193 -20.26 -18.17 0.93
N GLU A 194 -21.52 -17.91 0.58
CA GLU A 194 -22.16 -18.40 -0.65
C GLU A 194 -21.50 -17.82 -1.91
N LEU A 195 -21.15 -16.52 -1.90
CA LEU A 195 -20.48 -15.88 -3.03
C LEU A 195 -19.04 -16.35 -3.24
N MET A 196 -18.31 -16.64 -2.15
CA MET A 196 -16.90 -17.07 -2.18
C MET A 196 -16.69 -18.33 -1.33
N PRO A 197 -17.14 -19.51 -1.81
CA PRO A 197 -17.24 -20.72 -0.99
C PRO A 197 -15.94 -21.49 -0.83
N GLU A 198 -15.00 -21.38 -1.77
CA GLU A 198 -13.76 -22.14 -1.78
C GLU A 198 -12.58 -21.22 -2.07
N MET A 199 -11.42 -21.50 -1.45
CA MET A 199 -10.17 -20.85 -1.84
C MET A 199 -9.84 -21.22 -3.28
N PHE A 200 -9.34 -20.24 -4.04
CA PHE A 200 -8.92 -20.45 -5.42
C PHE A 200 -7.56 -19.78 -5.71
N ALA A 201 -6.93 -20.19 -6.81
CA ALA A 201 -5.81 -19.50 -7.42
C ALA A 201 -6.18 -19.07 -8.83
N GLU A 202 -5.94 -17.80 -9.16
CA GLU A 202 -6.07 -17.31 -10.53
C GLU A 202 -4.83 -17.66 -11.34
N ILE A 203 -5.03 -18.32 -12.47
CA ILE A 203 -3.96 -18.71 -13.38
C ILE A 203 -4.32 -18.35 -14.83
N SER A 204 -3.30 -18.09 -15.64
CA SER A 204 -3.49 -17.81 -17.07
C SER A 204 -3.90 -19.09 -17.83
N PRO A 205 -4.62 -18.98 -18.96
CA PRO A 205 -4.90 -20.12 -19.82
C PRO A 205 -3.63 -20.82 -20.33
N GLU A 206 -2.54 -20.07 -20.53
CA GLU A 206 -1.24 -20.59 -20.96
C GLU A 206 -0.63 -21.51 -19.90
N LEU A 207 -0.53 -21.04 -18.64
CA LEU A 207 -0.03 -21.87 -17.54
C LEU A 207 -0.92 -23.09 -17.29
N ALA A 208 -2.24 -22.89 -17.39
CA ALA A 208 -3.21 -23.96 -17.25
C ALA A 208 -3.03 -25.05 -18.31
N ALA A 209 -2.81 -24.67 -19.57
CA ALA A 209 -2.52 -25.60 -20.67
C ALA A 209 -1.19 -26.33 -20.47
N GLU A 210 -0.13 -25.62 -20.09
CA GLU A 210 1.20 -26.20 -19.79
C GLU A 210 1.12 -27.26 -18.67
N LYS A 211 0.21 -27.09 -17.71
CA LYS A 211 0.06 -27.98 -16.55
C LYS A 211 -1.09 -28.98 -16.66
N GLY A 212 -1.87 -28.95 -17.74
CA GLY A 212 -3.06 -29.79 -17.90
C GLY A 212 -4.17 -29.53 -16.86
N ILE A 213 -4.32 -28.28 -16.43
CA ILE A 213 -5.29 -27.82 -15.42
C ILE A 213 -6.51 -27.24 -16.14
N ALA A 214 -7.69 -27.78 -15.87
CA ALA A 214 -8.96 -27.20 -16.30
C ALA A 214 -9.47 -26.18 -15.26
N ASN A 215 -10.39 -25.31 -15.67
CA ASN A 215 -11.07 -24.43 -14.73
C ASN A 215 -11.81 -25.25 -13.66
N MET A 216 -11.76 -24.81 -12.40
CA MET A 216 -12.30 -25.48 -11.20
C MET A 216 -11.62 -26.79 -10.79
N ASP A 217 -10.55 -27.22 -11.48
CA ASP A 217 -9.75 -28.34 -10.99
C ASP A 217 -9.11 -28.00 -9.63
N TRP A 218 -8.88 -29.03 -8.82
CA TRP A 218 -8.01 -28.91 -7.67
C TRP A 218 -6.56 -28.77 -8.11
N ILE A 219 -5.84 -27.87 -7.45
CA ILE A 219 -4.40 -27.71 -7.62
C ILE A 219 -3.70 -27.66 -6.27
N VAL A 220 -2.42 -27.98 -6.28
CA VAL A 220 -1.51 -27.74 -5.17
C VAL A 220 -0.54 -26.64 -5.57
N VAL A 221 -0.44 -25.62 -4.71
CA VAL A 221 0.55 -24.54 -4.80
C VAL A 221 1.60 -24.79 -3.73
N ALA A 222 2.87 -24.84 -4.12
CA ALA A 222 3.98 -25.17 -3.22
C ALA A 222 5.11 -24.15 -3.31
N THR A 223 5.67 -23.78 -2.17
CA THR A 223 6.91 -23.01 -2.05
C THR A 223 7.97 -23.81 -1.31
N ALA A 224 9.16 -23.24 -1.11
CA ALA A 224 10.20 -23.88 -0.31
C ALA A 224 9.81 -24.10 1.17
N ARG A 225 8.70 -23.50 1.62
CA ARG A 225 8.22 -23.52 3.01
C ARG A 225 7.11 -24.53 3.23
N SER A 226 6.08 -24.49 2.39
CA SER A 226 4.87 -25.30 2.56
C SER A 226 4.15 -25.51 1.25
N GLN A 227 3.03 -26.23 1.31
CA GLN A 227 2.12 -26.47 0.21
C GLN A 227 0.67 -26.32 0.68
N ILE A 228 -0.18 -25.79 -0.19
CA ILE A 228 -1.62 -25.64 0.04
C ILE A 228 -2.39 -26.22 -1.15
N GLU A 229 -3.67 -26.55 -0.93
CA GLU A 229 -4.60 -26.87 -2.01
C GLU A 229 -5.71 -25.83 -2.16
N CYS A 230 -6.10 -25.56 -3.40
CA CYS A 230 -7.18 -24.65 -3.75
C CYS A 230 -7.75 -25.01 -5.14
N ARG A 231 -8.85 -24.35 -5.53
CA ARG A 231 -9.42 -24.45 -6.88
C ARG A 231 -8.63 -23.61 -7.89
N ALA A 232 -8.49 -24.07 -9.12
CA ALA A 232 -7.99 -23.23 -10.21
C ALA A 232 -9.11 -22.36 -10.78
N LEU A 233 -8.90 -21.05 -10.82
CA LEU A 233 -9.69 -20.11 -11.62
C LEU A 233 -8.87 -19.75 -12.86
N VAL A 234 -9.12 -20.44 -13.97
CA VAL A 234 -8.43 -20.20 -15.24
C VAL A 234 -9.05 -18.99 -15.92
N THR A 235 -8.28 -17.91 -16.07
CA THR A 235 -8.82 -16.62 -16.51
C THR A 235 -7.85 -15.82 -17.38
N ARG A 236 -8.37 -15.21 -18.46
CA ARG A 236 -7.61 -14.32 -19.35
C ARG A 236 -7.21 -12.97 -18.71
N ARG A 237 -7.69 -12.71 -17.48
CA ARG A 237 -7.24 -11.56 -16.66
C ARG A 237 -5.80 -11.74 -16.21
N MET A 238 -5.38 -12.99 -15.95
CA MET A 238 -3.97 -13.33 -15.74
C MET A 238 -3.31 -13.52 -17.09
N ARG A 239 -2.15 -12.87 -17.29
CA ARG A 239 -1.36 -12.99 -18.51
C ARG A 239 0.10 -13.20 -18.16
N PRO A 240 0.81 -14.12 -18.82
CA PRO A 240 2.25 -14.28 -18.62
C PRO A 240 3.01 -13.02 -19.04
N PHE A 241 4.12 -12.74 -18.37
CA PHE A 241 5.06 -11.69 -18.76
C PHE A 241 6.06 -12.26 -19.77
N ARG A 242 6.39 -11.47 -20.79
CA ARG A 242 7.48 -11.80 -21.71
C ARG A 242 8.77 -11.18 -21.19
N HIS A 243 9.81 -11.99 -21.02
CA HIS A 243 11.12 -11.53 -20.56
C HIS A 243 12.24 -12.39 -21.16
N ASN A 244 13.26 -11.75 -21.75
CA ASN A 244 14.43 -12.41 -22.35
C ASN A 244 14.11 -13.60 -23.27
N GLY A 245 13.04 -13.49 -24.08
CA GLY A 245 12.60 -14.55 -24.99
C GLY A 245 11.82 -15.70 -24.33
N GLY A 246 11.67 -15.69 -23.00
CA GLY A 246 10.86 -16.62 -22.24
C GLY A 246 9.53 -16.03 -21.75
N MET A 247 8.71 -16.90 -21.17
CA MET A 247 7.49 -16.51 -20.45
C MET A 247 7.69 -16.70 -18.94
N ILE A 248 7.27 -15.72 -18.17
CA ILE A 248 7.17 -15.80 -16.72
C ILE A 248 5.70 -15.81 -16.36
N HIS A 249 5.27 -16.85 -15.66
CA HIS A 249 3.88 -16.94 -15.21
C HIS A 249 3.73 -16.39 -13.80
N GLU A 250 2.60 -15.74 -13.56
CA GLU A 250 2.15 -15.27 -12.26
C GLU A 250 0.85 -15.96 -11.91
N ILE A 251 0.70 -16.31 -10.63
CA ILE A 251 -0.53 -16.82 -10.05
C ILE A 251 -1.05 -15.86 -8.97
N GLY A 252 -2.36 -15.70 -8.94
CA GLY A 252 -3.06 -14.86 -7.98
C GLY A 252 -3.65 -15.65 -6.84
N LEU A 253 -3.37 -15.29 -5.58
CA LEU A 253 -3.90 -15.96 -4.40
C LEU A 253 -4.63 -14.99 -3.45
N PRO A 254 -5.97 -15.01 -3.39
CA PRO A 254 -6.68 -14.37 -2.30
C PRO A 254 -6.43 -15.11 -0.97
N TYR A 255 -6.20 -14.35 0.12
CA TYR A 255 -5.70 -14.88 1.39
C TYR A 255 -6.77 -14.98 2.49
N HIS A 256 -8.03 -15.22 2.09
CA HIS A 256 -9.20 -15.07 2.97
C HIS A 256 -9.69 -16.33 3.67
N TRP A 257 -9.07 -17.49 3.44
CA TRP A 257 -9.53 -18.75 4.01
C TRP A 257 -8.68 -19.21 5.18
N GLY A 258 -9.22 -20.18 5.90
CA GLY A 258 -8.59 -20.83 7.04
C GLY A 258 -9.44 -22.00 7.52
N TYR A 259 -9.01 -22.59 8.63
CA TYR A 259 -9.50 -23.89 9.09
C TYR A 259 -10.88 -23.86 9.81
N LYS A 260 -11.47 -22.69 10.07
CA LYS A 260 -12.79 -22.53 10.74
C LYS A 260 -13.63 -21.44 10.09
N GLY A 261 -14.94 -21.67 9.96
CA GLY A 261 -15.93 -20.79 9.34
C GLY A 261 -17.08 -21.60 8.75
N LEU A 262 -18.10 -20.95 8.19
CA LEU A 262 -19.11 -21.62 7.34
C LEU A 262 -18.46 -22.17 6.06
N VAL A 263 -17.42 -21.48 5.59
CA VAL A 263 -16.52 -21.93 4.52
C VAL A 263 -15.09 -22.01 5.05
N THR A 264 -14.40 -23.08 4.68
CA THR A 264 -13.03 -23.37 5.09
C THR A 264 -12.11 -23.47 3.88
N GLY A 265 -10.80 -23.43 4.10
CA GLY A 265 -9.80 -23.55 3.06
C GLY A 265 -8.40 -23.37 3.61
N ALA A 266 -7.41 -23.45 2.74
CA ALA A 266 -6.02 -23.25 3.12
C ALA A 266 -5.71 -21.79 3.44
N MET A 267 -4.55 -21.55 4.07
CA MET A 267 -4.08 -20.22 4.44
C MET A 267 -2.94 -19.83 3.49
N ALA A 268 -3.14 -18.81 2.65
CA ALA A 268 -2.10 -18.36 1.71
C ALA A 268 -0.79 -17.97 2.42
N ASN A 269 -0.87 -17.49 3.66
CA ASN A 269 0.30 -17.12 4.47
C ASN A 269 1.23 -18.30 4.78
N ASP A 270 0.75 -19.55 4.69
CA ASP A 270 1.63 -20.73 4.84
C ASP A 270 2.70 -20.80 3.74
N LEU A 271 2.45 -20.11 2.61
CA LEU A 271 3.37 -20.03 1.48
C LEU A 271 4.33 -18.84 1.56
N VAL A 272 4.03 -17.81 2.34
CA VAL A 272 4.72 -16.50 2.30
C VAL A 272 6.09 -16.60 2.97
N PRO A 273 7.17 -16.04 2.38
CA PRO A 273 8.46 -15.97 3.06
C PRO A 273 8.42 -15.02 4.25
N LEU A 274 8.89 -15.48 5.41
CA LEU A 274 9.09 -14.61 6.56
C LEU A 274 10.31 -13.72 6.32
N SER A 275 10.04 -12.43 6.17
CA SER A 275 11.01 -11.38 5.89
C SER A 275 10.55 -10.07 6.51
N GLU A 276 11.47 -9.13 6.64
CA GLU A 276 11.15 -7.79 7.11
C GLU A 276 11.77 -6.75 6.18
N GLU A 277 10.93 -5.87 5.63
CA GLU A 277 11.37 -4.63 5.01
C GLU A 277 12.16 -3.82 6.07
N PRO A 278 13.33 -3.26 5.73
CA PRO A 278 14.27 -2.68 6.70
C PRO A 278 13.70 -1.52 7.52
N ASN A 279 12.80 -0.71 6.95
CA ASN A 279 12.28 0.50 7.57
C ASN A 279 11.12 0.22 8.53
N VAL A 280 10.16 -0.62 8.14
CA VAL A 280 8.88 -0.82 8.87
C VAL A 280 8.59 -2.28 9.23
N TYR A 281 9.46 -3.22 8.88
CA TYR A 281 9.36 -4.63 9.29
C TYR A 281 8.12 -5.37 8.74
N ILE A 282 7.64 -4.95 7.57
CA ILE A 282 6.53 -5.62 6.88
C ILE A 282 7.10 -6.71 5.98
N GLN A 283 6.46 -7.89 5.98
CA GLN A 283 6.87 -9.02 5.15
C GLN A 283 6.50 -8.86 3.67
N GLU A 284 7.25 -9.54 2.81
CA GLU A 284 6.99 -9.61 1.37
C GLU A 284 5.92 -10.66 1.03
N ASP A 285 4.67 -10.21 0.89
CA ASP A 285 3.51 -11.05 0.58
C ASP A 285 2.96 -10.83 -0.85
N LYS A 286 3.58 -9.94 -1.64
CA LYS A 286 3.12 -9.59 -3.00
C LYS A 286 3.94 -10.18 -4.13
N ALA A 287 5.16 -10.60 -3.86
CA ALA A 287 6.04 -11.20 -4.86
C ALA A 287 6.93 -12.26 -4.19
N PHE A 288 6.65 -13.52 -4.46
CA PHE A 288 7.48 -14.65 -4.06
C PHE A 288 7.30 -15.79 -5.06
N THR A 289 8.08 -16.87 -4.95
CA THR A 289 8.04 -17.94 -5.96
C THR A 289 7.33 -19.20 -5.48
N CYS A 290 6.68 -19.89 -6.41
CA CYS A 290 6.04 -21.17 -6.18
C CYS A 290 6.15 -22.11 -7.39
N ASN A 291 5.66 -23.33 -7.20
CA ASN A 291 5.28 -24.24 -8.25
C ASN A 291 3.80 -24.60 -8.09
N ILE A 292 3.19 -25.07 -9.17
CA ILE A 292 1.83 -25.60 -9.16
C ILE A 292 1.77 -26.97 -9.83
N ARG A 293 0.87 -27.82 -9.32
CA ARG A 293 0.49 -29.10 -9.95
C ARG A 293 -1.00 -29.35 -9.82
N LYS A 294 -1.57 -30.12 -10.75
CA LYS A 294 -2.95 -30.61 -10.65
C LYS A 294 -3.10 -31.63 -9.50
N GLY A 295 -4.28 -31.66 -8.90
CA GLY A 295 -4.68 -32.59 -7.85
C GLY A 295 -4.68 -31.96 -6.46
N ARG A 296 -4.75 -32.83 -5.44
CA ARG A 296 -4.88 -32.47 -4.02
C ARG A 296 -3.63 -32.81 -3.22
N LEU A 297 -3.58 -32.32 -1.98
CA LEU A 297 -2.64 -32.82 -0.97
C LEU A 297 -3.10 -34.23 -0.56
N ARG A 298 -2.15 -35.17 -0.50
CA ARG A 298 -2.43 -36.54 -0.05
C ARG A 298 -2.37 -36.62 1.46
#